data_AF-A0A6M2AB88-F1
#
_entry.id   AF-A0A6M2AB88-F1
#
_cell.length_a   1.000
_cell.length_b   1.000
_cell.length_c   1.000
_cell.angle_alpha   90.00
_cell.angle_beta   90.00
_cell.angle_gamma   90.00
#
_symmetry.space_group_name_H-M   'P 1'
#
loop_
_entity.id
_entity.type
_entity.pdbx_description
1 polymer ?
#
loop_
_entity_poly.entity_id
_entity_poly.type
_entity_poly.pdbx_seq_one_letter_code
_entity_poly.pdbx_strand_id
1 'polypeptide(L)'
;ENELGNCASVSKAWCQVAYHILASRTPSIAFGRTQWETYFGDIGEEEPPLPGNIWQILKSPCPFWPEKRVKQTHLLVLIPASVNDEPLTLESLGDLVQNPQNGGHASKYDLLDLSNKLRQESGKQSYWVLMTRDVLPDTRNKSYERQKEKVAEHEGYVVSKAREAAVCLFMHHVSTKEQLYGHEPWTFTLCEELVRKQFPAAVGGFGPGGLDVGSSHFVDDVGMGALRKLS
;
A
#
# COMPACT_ATOMS: atom_id res chain seq x y z
N GLU A 1 10.14 -20.03 -12.07
CA GLU A 1 9.78 -18.85 -12.90
C GLU A 1 10.39 -18.85 -14.31
N ASN A 2 11.50 -19.57 -14.57
CA ASN A 2 12.24 -19.50 -15.84
C ASN A 2 11.60 -20.23 -17.04
N GLU A 3 10.80 -21.29 -16.83
CA GLU A 3 10.32 -22.13 -17.93
C GLU A 3 9.08 -21.56 -18.65
N LEU A 4 8.16 -20.92 -17.94
CA LEU A 4 6.97 -20.31 -18.55
C LEU A 4 7.30 -19.06 -19.39
N GLY A 5 8.39 -18.36 -19.05
CA GLY A 5 8.91 -17.25 -19.86
C GLY A 5 9.41 -17.72 -21.24
N ASN A 6 9.94 -18.94 -21.32
CA ASN A 6 10.38 -19.56 -22.56
C ASN A 6 9.21 -20.08 -23.42
N CYS A 7 8.06 -20.40 -22.82
CA CYS A 7 6.86 -20.82 -23.56
C CYS A 7 6.21 -19.68 -24.36
N ALA A 8 6.39 -18.42 -23.93
CA ALA A 8 5.80 -17.25 -24.58
C ALA A 8 6.41 -16.91 -25.96
N SER A 9 7.59 -17.46 -26.29
CA SER A 9 8.26 -17.28 -27.58
C SER A 9 7.97 -18.39 -28.59
N VAL A 10 7.21 -19.42 -28.23
CA VAL A 10 6.97 -20.61 -29.08
C VAL A 10 5.93 -20.33 -30.18
N SER A 11 4.83 -19.65 -29.85
CA SER A 11 3.84 -19.17 -30.84
C SER A 11 2.91 -18.12 -30.23
N LYS A 12 2.14 -17.39 -31.06
CA LYS A 12 1.10 -16.46 -30.58
C LYS A 12 0.07 -17.14 -29.66
N ALA A 13 -0.33 -18.37 -29.97
CA ALA A 13 -1.27 -19.14 -29.15
C ALA A 13 -0.67 -19.53 -27.79
N TRP A 14 0.59 -19.96 -27.76
CA TRP A 14 1.30 -20.27 -26.51
C TRP A 14 1.59 -19.03 -25.66
N CYS A 15 1.87 -17.89 -26.30
CA CYS A 15 1.97 -16.60 -25.61
C CYS A 15 0.65 -16.24 -24.92
N GLN A 16 -0.48 -16.46 -25.59
CA GLN A 16 -1.81 -16.15 -25.04
C GLN A 16 -2.21 -17.09 -23.89
N VAL A 17 -1.91 -18.39 -24.00
CA VAL A 17 -2.14 -19.36 -22.91
C VAL A 17 -1.19 -19.10 -21.73
N ALA A 18 0.10 -18.87 -21.98
CA ALA A 18 1.06 -18.52 -20.93
C ALA A 18 0.68 -17.18 -20.25
N TYR A 19 0.17 -16.21 -21.02
CA TYR A 19 -0.36 -14.96 -20.49
C TYR A 19 -1.59 -15.20 -19.61
N HIS A 20 -2.54 -16.05 -20.01
CA HIS A 20 -3.69 -16.41 -19.19
C HIS A 20 -3.29 -17.14 -17.90
N ILE A 21 -2.34 -18.09 -17.97
CA ILE A 21 -1.85 -18.84 -16.79
C ILE A 21 -1.03 -17.93 -15.86
N LEU A 22 -0.28 -16.97 -16.38
CA LEU A 22 0.43 -15.99 -15.57
C LEU A 22 -0.52 -14.94 -15.01
N ALA A 23 -1.52 -14.50 -15.77
CA ALA A 23 -2.56 -13.57 -15.31
C ALA A 23 -3.43 -14.18 -14.20
N SER A 24 -3.59 -15.51 -14.17
CA SER A 24 -4.26 -16.21 -13.07
C SER A 24 -3.36 -16.41 -11.84
N ARG A 25 -2.08 -16.04 -11.90
CA ARG A 25 -1.16 -16.11 -10.76
C ARG A 25 -0.98 -14.73 -10.16
N THR A 26 -1.33 -14.61 -8.90
CA THR A 26 -1.02 -13.43 -8.09
C THR A 26 0.51 -13.23 -8.04
N PRO A 27 1.03 -12.03 -8.36
CA PRO A 27 2.46 -11.75 -8.28
C PRO A 27 3.02 -12.07 -6.89
N SER A 28 4.26 -12.57 -6.82
CA SER A 28 4.90 -12.96 -5.54
C SER A 28 5.10 -11.79 -4.57
N ILE A 29 5.13 -10.56 -5.08
CA ILE A 29 5.19 -9.34 -4.25
C ILE A 29 3.83 -8.94 -3.66
N ALA A 30 2.74 -9.57 -4.10
CA ALA A 30 1.40 -9.16 -3.72
C ALA A 30 1.03 -9.66 -2.34
N PHE A 31 0.40 -8.80 -1.55
CA PHE A 31 -0.32 -9.19 -0.35
C PHE A 31 -1.81 -9.23 -0.69
N GLY A 32 -2.31 -10.42 -1.03
CA GLY A 32 -3.68 -10.68 -1.47
C GLY A 32 -4.50 -11.45 -0.46
N ARG A 33 -5.61 -12.05 -0.92
CA ARG A 33 -6.53 -12.84 -0.10
C ARG A 33 -5.84 -13.89 0.76
N THR A 34 -4.96 -14.70 0.15
CA THR A 34 -4.27 -15.78 0.88
C THR A 34 -3.46 -15.25 2.05
N GLN A 35 -2.79 -14.10 1.91
CA GLN A 35 -2.03 -13.50 3.01
C GLN A 35 -2.94 -12.92 4.08
N TRP A 36 -4.04 -12.26 3.70
CA TRP A 36 -5.04 -11.80 4.67
C TRP A 36 -5.63 -12.96 5.49
N GLU A 37 -6.05 -14.04 4.82
CA GLU A 37 -6.57 -15.25 5.47
C GLU A 37 -5.53 -15.92 6.37
N THR A 38 -4.25 -15.88 5.97
CA THR A 38 -3.15 -16.42 6.77
C THR A 38 -2.92 -15.62 8.05
N TYR A 39 -2.95 -14.29 8.01
CA TYR A 39 -2.53 -13.45 9.15
C TYR A 39 -3.69 -12.90 9.98
N PHE A 40 -4.88 -12.72 9.42
CA PHE A 40 -5.95 -11.94 10.04
C PHE A 40 -7.34 -12.59 9.95
N GLY A 41 -7.59 -13.36 8.88
CA GLY A 41 -8.84 -14.07 8.67
C GLY A 41 -9.50 -13.73 7.33
N ASP A 42 -10.77 -14.12 7.19
CA ASP A 42 -11.51 -13.97 5.95
C ASP A 42 -11.72 -12.49 5.60
N ILE A 43 -11.72 -12.14 4.31
CA ILE A 43 -11.87 -10.75 3.84
C ILE A 43 -13.26 -10.46 3.25
N GLY A 44 -14.23 -11.35 3.49
CA GLY A 44 -15.58 -11.23 2.97
C GLY A 44 -15.63 -11.34 1.45
N GLU A 45 -16.17 -10.29 0.81
CA GLU A 45 -16.44 -10.22 -0.63
C GLU A 45 -15.27 -10.73 -1.50
N GLU A 46 -15.61 -11.18 -2.72
CA GLU A 46 -14.64 -11.76 -3.65
C GLU A 46 -13.43 -10.84 -3.87
N GLU A 47 -12.24 -11.46 -3.93
CA GLU A 47 -11.02 -10.74 -4.25
C GLU A 47 -11.13 -10.19 -5.68
N PRO A 48 -11.09 -8.87 -5.89
CA PRO A 48 -11.19 -8.30 -7.22
C PRO A 48 -10.01 -8.78 -8.08
N PRO A 49 -10.23 -9.06 -9.37
CA PRO A 49 -9.14 -9.50 -10.23
C PRO A 49 -8.10 -8.38 -10.37
N LEU A 50 -6.82 -8.76 -10.38
CA LEU A 50 -5.77 -7.85 -10.82
C LEU A 50 -5.99 -7.47 -12.29
N PRO A 51 -5.60 -6.26 -12.72
CA PRO A 51 -5.72 -5.86 -14.11
C PRO A 51 -4.89 -6.82 -14.98
N GLY A 52 -5.43 -7.19 -16.15
CA GLY A 52 -4.83 -8.21 -17.00
C GLY A 52 -3.39 -7.91 -17.42
N ASN A 53 -2.95 -6.65 -17.38
CA ASN A 53 -1.58 -6.18 -17.67
C ASN A 53 -0.69 -6.01 -16.43
N ILE A 54 -1.05 -6.54 -15.26
CA ILE A 54 -0.28 -6.35 -14.01
C ILE A 54 1.20 -6.70 -14.16
N TRP A 55 1.54 -7.79 -14.87
CA TRP A 55 2.93 -8.18 -15.09
C TRP A 55 3.72 -7.18 -15.93
N GLN A 56 3.05 -6.47 -16.85
CA GLN A 56 3.66 -5.40 -17.63
C GLN A 56 3.91 -4.19 -16.75
N ILE A 57 2.91 -3.80 -15.92
CA ILE A 57 3.03 -2.71 -14.94
C ILE A 57 4.21 -2.98 -13.99
N LEU A 58 4.28 -4.17 -13.40
CA LEU A 58 5.34 -4.54 -12.45
C LEU A 58 6.75 -4.57 -13.09
N LYS A 59 6.85 -4.85 -14.39
CA LYS A 59 8.12 -4.89 -15.13
C LYS A 59 8.51 -3.56 -15.76
N SER A 60 7.59 -2.60 -15.87
CA SER A 60 7.87 -1.30 -16.48
C SER A 60 8.83 -0.48 -15.60
N PRO A 61 9.55 0.49 -16.21
CA PRO A 61 10.26 1.51 -15.44
C PRO A 61 9.31 2.20 -14.46
N CYS A 62 9.82 2.51 -13.27
CA CYS A 62 9.07 3.26 -12.28
C CYS A 62 9.11 4.75 -12.66
N PRO A 63 7.96 5.44 -12.69
CA PRO A 63 7.92 6.86 -13.08
C PRO A 63 8.74 7.77 -12.15
N PHE A 64 8.81 7.43 -10.86
CA PHE A 64 9.50 8.24 -9.85
C PHE A 64 10.99 7.87 -9.67
N TRP A 65 11.37 6.65 -10.05
CA TRP A 65 12.75 6.15 -10.00
C TRP A 65 13.08 5.46 -11.32
N PRO A 66 13.50 6.20 -12.36
CA PRO A 66 13.64 5.68 -13.74
C PRO A 66 14.56 4.45 -13.87
N GLU A 67 15.56 4.35 -12.99
CA GLU A 67 16.51 3.23 -12.93
C GLU A 67 15.96 1.96 -12.27
N LYS A 68 14.75 2.03 -11.70
CA LYS A 68 14.08 0.93 -11.00
C LYS A 68 12.79 0.55 -11.70
N ARG A 69 12.36 -0.69 -11.53
CA ARG A 69 11.05 -1.18 -11.98
C ARG A 69 10.00 -0.97 -10.90
N VAL A 70 8.73 -0.88 -11.29
CA VAL A 70 7.60 -0.74 -10.34
C VAL A 70 7.64 -1.80 -9.23
N LYS A 71 7.90 -3.07 -9.56
CA LYS A 71 8.00 -4.15 -8.56
C LYS A 71 9.10 -3.97 -7.50
N GLN A 72 10.10 -3.11 -7.76
CA GLN A 72 11.20 -2.84 -6.84
C GLN A 72 10.92 -1.64 -5.93
N THR A 73 9.98 -0.79 -6.32
CA THR A 73 9.69 0.48 -5.64
C THR A 73 8.29 0.54 -5.05
N HIS A 74 7.43 -0.43 -5.35
CA HIS A 74 6.05 -0.46 -4.90
C HIS A 74 5.72 -1.72 -4.10
N LEU A 75 4.74 -1.57 -3.22
CA LEU A 75 3.98 -2.63 -2.58
C LEU A 75 2.73 -2.87 -3.40
N LEU A 76 2.39 -4.13 -3.68
CA LEU A 76 1.13 -4.52 -4.31
C LEU A 76 0.24 -5.12 -3.22
N VAL A 77 -0.82 -4.41 -2.83
CA VAL A 77 -1.62 -4.79 -1.66
C VAL A 77 -3.10 -4.76 -1.99
N LEU A 78 -3.82 -5.82 -1.61
CA LEU A 78 -5.26 -5.85 -1.58
C LEU A 78 -5.74 -5.13 -0.33
N ILE A 79 -6.55 -4.10 -0.49
CA ILE A 79 -7.24 -3.44 0.62
C ILE A 79 -8.67 -3.98 0.66
N PRO A 80 -9.01 -4.83 1.64
CA PRO A 80 -10.35 -5.38 1.71
C PRO A 80 -11.35 -4.38 2.29
N ALA A 81 -12.63 -4.55 1.98
CA ALA A 81 -13.71 -3.78 2.59
C ALA A 81 -13.92 -4.15 4.07
N SER A 82 -13.77 -5.44 4.39
CA SER A 82 -13.94 -6.02 5.72
C SER A 82 -12.92 -7.14 5.98
N VAL A 83 -12.75 -7.48 7.26
CA VAL A 83 -12.00 -8.66 7.72
C VAL A 83 -12.83 -9.33 8.82
N ASN A 84 -13.15 -10.61 8.66
CA ASN A 84 -14.06 -11.38 9.52
C ASN A 84 -15.41 -10.66 9.72
N ASP A 85 -16.05 -10.27 8.62
CA ASP A 85 -17.31 -9.51 8.56
C ASP A 85 -17.29 -8.09 9.19
N GLU A 86 -16.17 -7.67 9.77
CA GLU A 86 -16.02 -6.34 10.36
C GLU A 86 -15.39 -5.35 9.36
N PRO A 87 -15.93 -4.13 9.17
CA PRO A 87 -15.36 -3.15 8.26
C PRO A 87 -13.90 -2.83 8.57
N LEU A 88 -13.06 -2.79 7.53
CA LEU A 88 -11.67 -2.39 7.67
C LEU A 88 -11.58 -0.86 7.81
N THR A 89 -11.28 -0.42 9.02
CA THR A 89 -11.10 0.98 9.42
C THR A 89 -9.68 1.17 9.93
N LEU A 90 -9.28 2.42 10.21
CA LEU A 90 -8.00 2.65 10.88
C LEU A 90 -7.99 1.98 12.26
N GLU A 91 -9.12 2.01 12.98
CA GLU A 91 -9.23 1.43 14.32
C GLU A 91 -9.16 -0.10 14.31
N SER A 92 -9.98 -0.77 13.48
CA SER A 92 -9.94 -2.24 13.39
C SER A 92 -8.61 -2.76 12.84
N LEU A 93 -7.94 -2.01 11.96
CA LEU A 93 -6.56 -2.33 11.54
C LEU A 93 -5.59 -2.37 12.73
N GLY A 94 -5.73 -1.44 13.68
CA GLY A 94 -4.93 -1.37 14.88
C GLY A 94 -5.04 -2.61 15.78
N ASP A 95 -6.25 -3.16 15.88
CA ASP A 95 -6.50 -4.38 16.66
C ASP A 95 -5.91 -5.61 15.95
N LEU A 96 -6.07 -5.69 14.63
CA LEU A 96 -5.56 -6.80 13.80
C LEU A 96 -4.04 -6.92 13.88
N VAL A 97 -3.31 -5.81 13.71
CA VAL A 97 -1.84 -5.83 13.58
C VAL A 97 -1.11 -6.11 14.90
N GLN A 98 -1.80 -5.99 16.03
CA GLN A 98 -1.26 -6.33 17.34
C GLN A 98 -1.23 -7.85 17.59
N ASN A 99 -2.11 -8.61 16.94
CA ASN A 99 -2.24 -10.05 17.16
C ASN A 99 -2.39 -10.83 15.83
N PRO A 100 -1.43 -10.73 14.89
CA PRO A 100 -1.47 -11.51 13.67
C PRO A 100 -1.33 -13.00 13.97
N GLN A 101 -1.99 -13.82 13.16
CA GLN A 101 -1.97 -15.27 13.22
C GLN A 101 -0.76 -15.86 12.48
N ASN A 102 -0.56 -17.17 12.62
CA ASN A 102 0.37 -17.97 11.80
C ASN A 102 1.80 -17.42 11.71
N GLY A 103 2.32 -16.84 12.80
CA GLY A 103 3.69 -16.33 12.88
C GLY A 103 3.92 -14.98 12.21
N GLY A 104 2.85 -14.26 11.85
CA GLY A 104 2.95 -12.87 11.41
C GLY A 104 3.62 -11.97 12.46
N HIS A 105 4.28 -10.91 11.99
CA HIS A 105 4.97 -9.98 12.88
C HIS A 105 4.00 -8.97 13.49
N ALA A 106 3.74 -9.12 14.79
CA ALA A 106 2.94 -8.19 15.56
C ALA A 106 3.60 -6.82 15.66
N SER A 107 2.79 -5.76 15.60
CA SER A 107 3.22 -4.38 15.79
C SER A 107 2.23 -3.61 16.66
N LYS A 108 2.72 -2.55 17.28
CA LYS A 108 1.90 -1.51 17.87
C LYS A 108 1.37 -0.54 16.81
N TYR A 109 0.46 0.31 17.23
CA TYR A 109 -0.20 1.28 16.37
C TYR A 109 -0.72 2.46 17.18
N ASP A 110 -0.30 3.67 16.82
CA ASP A 110 -0.66 4.89 17.53
C ASP A 110 -1.51 5.80 16.64
N LEU A 111 -2.78 5.97 17.04
CA LEU A 111 -3.74 6.87 16.41
C LEU A 111 -3.78 8.21 17.16
N LEU A 112 -3.08 9.21 16.64
CA LEU A 112 -2.87 10.50 17.28
C LEU A 112 -3.75 11.58 16.67
N ASP A 113 -4.53 12.28 17.50
CA ASP A 113 -5.30 13.48 17.10
C ASP A 113 -6.29 13.32 15.92
N LEU A 114 -6.64 12.08 15.55
CA LEU A 114 -7.64 11.82 14.50
C LEU A 114 -9.07 11.95 15.02
N SER A 115 -9.94 12.55 14.22
CA SER A 115 -11.38 12.56 14.50
C SER A 115 -11.97 11.15 14.41
N ASN A 116 -13.00 10.84 15.20
CA ASN A 116 -13.73 9.57 15.13
C ASN A 116 -14.19 9.24 13.71
N LYS A 117 -14.57 10.25 12.92
CA LYS A 117 -14.95 10.07 11.52
C LYS A 117 -13.81 9.45 10.69
N LEU A 118 -12.59 9.95 10.82
CA LEU A 118 -11.43 9.41 10.09
C LEU A 118 -11.05 8.02 10.61
N ARG A 119 -11.10 7.80 11.93
CA ARG A 119 -10.78 6.51 12.55
C ARG A 119 -11.69 5.38 12.08
N GLN A 120 -12.97 5.70 11.86
CA GLN A 120 -14.03 4.75 11.53
C GLN A 120 -14.40 4.71 10.03
N GLU A 121 -13.71 5.47 9.16
CA GLU A 121 -14.01 5.45 7.73
C GLU A 121 -13.61 4.09 7.10
N SER A 122 -14.60 3.37 6.57
CA SER A 122 -14.43 2.09 5.88
C SER A 122 -14.63 2.21 4.36
N GLY A 123 -14.10 1.23 3.63
CA GLY A 123 -14.29 1.12 2.18
C GLY A 123 -15.57 0.34 1.88
N LYS A 124 -16.22 0.63 0.75
CA LYS A 124 -17.42 -0.11 0.33
C LYS A 124 -17.11 -1.41 -0.41
N GLN A 125 -15.93 -1.51 -0.99
CA GLN A 125 -15.51 -2.64 -1.83
C GLN A 125 -14.01 -2.85 -1.65
N SER A 126 -13.57 -4.08 -1.86
CA SER A 126 -12.15 -4.45 -1.90
C SER A 126 -11.50 -3.94 -3.19
N TYR A 127 -10.22 -3.55 -3.14
CA TYR A 127 -9.46 -3.12 -4.35
C TYR A 127 -7.96 -3.29 -4.18
N TRP A 128 -7.28 -3.44 -5.30
CA TRP A 128 -5.82 -3.51 -5.36
C TRP A 128 -5.19 -2.12 -5.43
N VAL A 129 -4.05 -1.96 -4.77
CA VAL A 129 -3.23 -0.75 -4.86
C VAL A 129 -1.77 -1.07 -5.12
N LEU A 130 -1.10 -0.16 -5.81
CA LEU A 130 0.35 -0.02 -5.80
C LEU A 130 0.71 1.21 -4.97
N MET A 131 1.37 1.03 -3.83
CA MET A 131 1.89 2.13 -3.02
C MET A 131 3.41 2.16 -3.10
N THR A 132 4.03 3.33 -3.19
CA THR A 132 5.49 3.44 -3.13
C THR A 132 6.03 2.95 -1.78
N ARG A 133 7.21 2.34 -1.79
CA ARG A 133 7.92 1.84 -0.60
C ARG A 133 8.60 2.95 0.21
N ASP A 134 8.72 4.13 -0.38
CA ASP A 134 9.37 5.30 0.18
C ASP A 134 8.64 6.57 -0.28
N VAL A 135 8.91 7.69 0.38
CA VAL A 135 8.48 9.00 -0.09
C VAL A 135 9.16 9.32 -1.42
N LEU A 136 8.45 10.03 -2.28
CA LEU A 136 8.93 10.41 -3.60
C LEU A 136 10.17 11.32 -3.49
N PRO A 137 11.14 11.20 -4.41
CA PRO A 137 12.25 12.13 -4.49
C PRO A 137 11.78 13.59 -4.57
N ASP A 138 12.53 14.49 -3.94
CA ASP A 138 12.29 15.94 -3.95
C ASP A 138 10.95 16.41 -3.35
N THR A 139 10.23 15.54 -2.63
CA THR A 139 8.98 15.95 -1.94
C THR A 139 9.18 16.43 -0.51
N ARG A 140 10.22 15.98 0.19
CA ARG A 140 10.56 16.49 1.53
C ARG A 140 10.88 17.98 1.49
N ASN A 141 10.59 18.70 2.57
CA ASN A 141 10.81 20.15 2.67
C ASN A 141 10.10 20.96 1.56
N LYS A 142 8.97 20.45 1.04
CA LYS A 142 8.08 21.15 0.11
C LYS A 142 6.71 21.34 0.74
N SER A 143 5.99 22.38 0.31
CA SER A 143 4.61 22.57 0.74
C SER A 143 3.72 21.41 0.29
N TYR A 144 2.65 21.12 1.04
CA TYR A 144 1.70 20.06 0.72
C TYR A 144 1.20 20.13 -0.73
N GLU A 145 0.88 21.33 -1.22
CA GLU A 145 0.45 21.55 -2.61
C GLU A 145 1.52 21.12 -3.63
N ARG A 146 2.80 21.47 -3.41
CA ARG A 146 3.89 21.04 -4.29
C ARG A 146 4.14 19.54 -4.25
N GLN A 147 3.96 18.91 -3.09
CA GLN A 147 4.05 17.45 -2.98
C GLN A 147 2.94 16.77 -3.79
N LYS A 148 1.69 17.28 -3.70
CA LYS A 148 0.55 16.77 -4.49
C LYS A 148 0.77 16.91 -6.00
N GLU A 149 1.29 18.06 -6.43
CA GLU A 149 1.66 18.29 -7.83
C GLU A 149 2.63 17.21 -8.32
N LYS A 150 3.64 16.86 -7.51
CA LYS A 150 4.63 15.83 -7.86
C LYS A 150 4.02 14.45 -8.06
N VAL A 151 3.02 14.08 -7.25
CA VAL A 151 2.28 12.82 -7.43
C VAL A 151 1.45 12.85 -8.71
N ALA A 152 0.81 13.99 -8.99
CA ALA A 152 -0.06 14.18 -10.15
C ALA A 152 0.68 14.28 -11.49
N GLU A 153 2.01 14.41 -11.51
CA GLU A 153 2.84 14.36 -12.73
C GLU A 153 2.71 13.02 -13.48
N HIS A 154 2.28 11.95 -12.80
CA HIS A 154 2.18 10.62 -13.37
C HIS A 154 0.75 10.09 -13.34
N GLU A 155 0.21 9.81 -14.53
CA GLU A 155 -1.17 9.34 -14.69
C GLU A 155 -1.47 8.09 -13.86
N GLY A 156 -2.61 8.11 -13.16
CA GLY A 156 -3.10 7.02 -12.33
C GLY A 156 -2.53 7.00 -10.91
N TYR A 157 -1.55 7.85 -10.58
CA TYR A 157 -1.10 8.04 -9.21
C TYR A 157 -1.85 9.17 -8.51
N VAL A 158 -2.15 8.95 -7.24
CA VAL A 158 -2.86 9.86 -6.34
C VAL A 158 -2.17 9.88 -4.97
N VAL A 159 -2.48 10.92 -4.19
CA VAL A 159 -2.13 10.95 -2.77
C VAL A 159 -2.91 9.84 -2.08
N SER A 160 -2.24 9.03 -1.25
CA SER A 160 -2.91 7.97 -0.50
C SER A 160 -3.87 8.54 0.54
N LYS A 161 -4.94 7.81 0.82
CA LYS A 161 -5.65 7.95 2.08
C LYS A 161 -4.84 7.39 3.24
N ALA A 162 -5.05 7.89 4.46
CA ALA A 162 -4.35 7.43 5.66
C ALA A 162 -4.53 5.91 5.88
N ARG A 163 -5.76 5.40 5.67
CA ARG A 163 -6.03 3.95 5.77
C ARG A 163 -5.26 3.15 4.73
N GLU A 164 -5.20 3.64 3.49
CA GLU A 164 -4.51 2.93 2.41
C GLU A 164 -3.01 2.81 2.70
N ALA A 165 -2.41 3.91 3.15
CA ALA A 165 -1.01 3.93 3.58
C ALA A 165 -0.76 2.99 4.76
N ALA A 166 -1.56 3.09 5.83
CA ALA A 166 -1.40 2.26 7.01
C ALA A 166 -1.51 0.76 6.69
N VAL A 167 -2.52 0.37 5.90
CA VAL A 167 -2.68 -1.03 5.46
C VAL A 167 -1.44 -1.50 4.72
N CYS A 168 -0.97 -0.74 3.72
CA CYS A 168 0.19 -1.16 2.94
C CYS A 168 1.45 -1.38 3.80
N LEU A 169 1.73 -0.47 4.72
CA LEU A 169 2.91 -0.55 5.60
C LEU A 169 2.80 -1.72 6.57
N PHE A 170 1.63 -1.94 7.17
CA PHE A 170 1.43 -3.08 8.07
C PHE A 170 1.47 -4.42 7.35
N MET A 171 0.85 -4.55 6.18
CA MET A 171 0.86 -5.80 5.42
C MET A 171 2.27 -6.18 4.97
N HIS A 172 3.09 -5.18 4.64
CA HIS A 172 4.51 -5.40 4.39
C HIS A 172 5.25 -5.85 5.66
N HIS A 173 5.02 -5.17 6.79
CA HIS A 173 5.65 -5.50 8.06
C HIS A 173 5.28 -6.90 8.57
N VAL A 174 3.98 -7.24 8.60
CA VAL A 174 3.51 -8.52 9.15
C VAL A 174 4.12 -9.71 8.41
N SER A 175 4.39 -9.56 7.10
CA SER A 175 4.93 -10.62 6.25
C SER A 175 6.45 -10.65 6.15
N THR A 176 7.15 -9.54 6.43
CA THR A 176 8.61 -9.44 6.18
C THR A 176 9.43 -8.95 7.37
N LYS A 177 8.77 -8.43 8.42
CA LYS A 177 9.35 -7.70 9.56
C LYS A 177 9.96 -6.34 9.21
N GLU A 178 10.06 -5.98 7.93
CA GLU A 178 10.63 -4.70 7.48
C GLU A 178 9.69 -3.55 7.84
N GLN A 179 10.24 -2.47 8.39
CA GLN A 179 9.51 -1.26 8.79
C GLN A 179 9.77 -0.15 7.78
N LEU A 180 8.94 -0.10 6.74
CA LEU A 180 8.98 1.00 5.76
C LEU A 180 8.43 2.28 6.38
N TYR A 181 8.87 3.44 5.88
CA TYR A 181 8.55 4.75 6.46
C TYR A 181 8.94 4.79 7.94
N GLY A 182 10.17 4.36 8.23
CA GLY A 182 10.63 4.09 9.59
C GLY A 182 11.01 5.34 10.40
N HIS A 183 11.52 5.09 11.60
CA HIS A 183 12.05 6.11 12.51
C HIS A 183 13.47 6.58 12.12
N GLU A 184 14.24 5.79 11.38
CA GLU A 184 15.63 6.10 11.00
C GLU A 184 15.86 5.96 9.48
N PRO A 185 15.80 7.07 8.70
CA PRO A 185 15.40 8.42 9.13
C PRO A 185 13.90 8.50 9.42
N TRP A 186 13.50 9.48 10.23
CA TRP A 186 12.09 9.72 10.59
C TRP A 186 11.29 10.05 9.33
N THR A 187 10.43 9.12 8.91
CA THR A 187 9.81 9.16 7.58
C THR A 187 8.31 9.02 7.68
N PHE A 188 7.60 9.98 7.11
CA PHE A 188 6.13 10.01 7.03
C PHE A 188 5.71 10.29 5.59
N THR A 189 4.56 9.76 5.20
CA THR A 189 3.83 10.20 4.01
C THR A 189 2.66 11.08 4.42
N LEU A 190 2.49 12.22 3.76
CA LEU A 190 1.25 12.98 3.81
C LEU A 190 0.14 12.25 3.05
N CYS A 191 -1.08 12.36 3.57
CA CYS A 191 -2.29 11.73 3.06
C CYS A 191 -3.34 12.78 2.69
N GLU A 192 -4.32 12.37 1.88
CA GLU A 192 -5.35 13.26 1.31
C GLU A 192 -6.19 13.97 2.39
N GLU A 193 -6.50 13.27 3.48
CA GLU A 193 -7.43 13.74 4.50
C GLU A 193 -6.86 14.87 5.35
N LEU A 194 -7.72 15.81 5.77
CA LEU A 194 -7.35 16.90 6.67
C LEU A 194 -7.81 16.63 8.11
N VAL A 195 -6.85 16.59 9.04
CA VAL A 195 -7.08 16.59 10.49
C VAL A 195 -7.41 18.00 10.95
N ARG A 196 -8.48 18.14 11.73
CA ARG A 196 -9.03 19.44 12.21
C ARG A 196 -9.26 20.46 11.07
N LYS A 197 -9.49 19.98 9.84
CA LYS A 197 -9.64 20.79 8.61
C LYS A 197 -8.44 21.70 8.29
N GLN A 198 -7.27 21.42 8.87
CA GLN A 198 -6.12 22.33 8.78
C GLN A 198 -4.84 21.62 8.35
N PHE A 199 -4.57 20.43 8.89
CA PHE A 199 -3.31 19.73 8.66
C PHE A 199 -3.57 18.44 7.89
N PRO A 200 -2.77 18.09 6.88
CA PRO A 200 -2.88 16.78 6.25
C PRO A 200 -2.61 15.68 7.28
N ALA A 201 -3.33 14.58 7.16
CA ALA A 201 -3.02 13.36 7.86
C ALA A 201 -1.64 12.86 7.42
N ALA A 202 -0.92 12.23 8.32
CA ALA A 202 0.40 11.67 8.07
C ALA A 202 0.47 10.25 8.62
N VAL A 203 1.14 9.37 7.88
CA VAL A 203 1.35 7.97 8.23
C VAL A 203 2.85 7.67 8.14
N GLY A 204 3.44 7.10 9.17
CA GLY A 204 4.87 6.76 9.16
C GLY A 204 5.46 6.59 10.56
N GLY A 205 6.74 6.92 10.71
CA GLY A 205 7.46 6.81 11.98
C GLY A 205 7.60 5.37 12.45
N PHE A 206 7.53 4.40 11.53
CA PHE A 206 7.40 3.00 11.89
C PHE A 206 8.64 2.51 12.66
N GLY A 207 8.47 2.17 13.93
CA GLY A 207 9.54 1.71 14.79
C GLY A 207 9.07 0.78 15.91
N PRO A 208 9.83 0.67 17.02
CA PRO A 208 9.44 -0.15 18.18
C PRO A 208 8.14 0.31 18.86
N GLY A 209 7.77 1.58 18.68
CA GLY A 209 6.52 2.17 19.14
C GLY A 209 5.30 1.76 18.30
N GLY A 210 5.51 1.22 17.11
CA GLY A 210 4.45 0.96 16.14
C GLY A 210 4.53 1.88 14.93
N LEU A 211 3.43 1.92 14.18
CA LEU A 211 3.20 2.89 13.12
C LEU A 211 2.35 4.05 13.67
N ASP A 212 2.75 5.27 13.37
CA ASP A 212 2.03 6.48 13.77
C ASP A 212 1.07 6.93 12.67
N VAL A 213 -0.17 7.26 13.04
CA VAL A 213 -1.14 7.93 12.17
C VAL A 213 -1.71 9.13 12.90
N GLY A 214 -1.48 10.33 12.38
CA GLY A 214 -1.97 11.55 12.99
C GLY A 214 -1.89 12.78 12.10
N SER A 215 -1.84 13.98 12.68
CA SER A 215 -1.64 15.23 11.96
C SER A 215 -0.16 15.55 11.78
N SER A 216 0.23 16.03 10.59
CA SER A 216 1.57 16.61 10.39
C SER A 216 1.64 18.02 10.98
N HIS A 217 1.77 18.16 12.29
CA HIS A 217 2.12 19.46 12.89
C HIS A 217 3.56 19.88 12.55
N PHE A 218 4.40 18.93 12.12
CA PHE A 218 5.80 19.12 11.74
C PHE A 218 5.92 19.00 10.21
N VAL A 219 5.44 20.01 9.48
CA VAL A 219 5.32 19.99 8.01
C VAL A 219 6.65 20.03 7.25
N ASP A 220 7.75 20.42 7.89
CA ASP A 220 8.94 20.79 7.14
C ASP A 220 9.82 19.60 6.72
N ASP A 221 9.73 18.42 7.34
CA ASP A 221 10.54 17.23 6.94
C ASP A 221 9.72 16.00 6.49
N VAL A 222 8.44 16.20 6.18
CA VAL A 222 7.57 15.11 5.71
C VAL A 222 7.56 15.06 4.19
N GLY A 223 7.67 13.85 3.63
CA GLY A 223 7.54 13.62 2.20
C GLY A 223 6.17 13.08 1.82
N MET A 224 6.00 12.72 0.54
CA MET A 224 4.76 12.15 0.04
C MET A 224 5.05 10.85 -0.68
N GLY A 225 4.41 9.76 -0.26
CA GLY A 225 4.30 8.55 -1.05
C GLY A 225 3.22 8.71 -2.12
N ALA A 226 3.28 7.86 -3.14
CA ALA A 226 2.27 7.83 -4.19
C ALA A 226 1.52 6.50 -4.18
N LEU A 227 0.23 6.56 -4.48
CA LEU A 227 -0.63 5.38 -4.55
C LEU A 227 -1.33 5.34 -5.91
N ARG A 228 -1.39 4.16 -6.51
CA ARG A 228 -2.16 3.89 -7.73
C ARG A 228 -3.18 2.79 -7.46
N LYS A 229 -4.46 3.10 -7.65
CA LYS A 229 -5.52 2.10 -7.59
C LYS A 229 -5.54 1.27 -8.88
N LEU A 230 -5.70 -0.04 -8.72
CA LEU A 230 -5.83 -1.00 -9.80
C LEU A 230 -7.27 -1.51 -9.78
N SER A 231 -8.14 -0.76 -10.45
CA SER A 231 -9.54 -1.14 -10.73
C SER A 231 -9.62 -1.93 -12.03
#